data_AF-A0A8J3Y1V9-F1
#
_entry.id   AF-A0A8J3Y1V9-F1
#
_cell.length_a   1.000
_cell.length_b   1.000
_cell.length_c   1.000
_cell.angle_alpha   90.00
_cell.angle_beta   90.00
_cell.angle_gamma   90.00
#
_symmetry.space_group_name_H-M   'P 1'
#
loop_
_entity.id
_entity.type
_entity.pdbx_description
1 polymer ?
#
loop_
_entity_poly.entity_id
_entity_poly.type
_entity_poly.pdbx_seq_one_letter_code
_entity_poly.pdbx_strand_id
1 'polypeptide(L)'
;MPLVMRVLCGGVFGSAQVLMLSGIGPADELRKHAIAVAVELRLRHHPHGTEHPAAVAPCASLRPDPGAAPLIDPAFFSEPAFLRRTTHSAAHPVGTCRIGPDAASAVVDPQLRVHGVAGLRIADASVMPSLIGADTDAAVLAIAERAAELLLG
;
A
#
# COMPACT_ATOMS: atom_id res chain seq x y z
N MET A 1 -27.11 -17.53 7.59
CA MET A 1 -27.03 -16.17 8.18
C MET A 1 -26.64 -15.21 7.08
N PRO A 2 -27.22 -14.01 6.99
CA PRO A 2 -26.77 -13.03 6.00
C PRO A 2 -25.30 -12.68 6.26
N LEU A 3 -24.51 -12.55 5.19
CA LEU A 3 -23.11 -12.13 5.26
C LEU A 3 -23.06 -10.69 5.79
N VAL A 4 -22.55 -10.50 7.01
CA VAL A 4 -22.27 -9.16 7.54
C VAL A 4 -21.03 -8.63 6.83
N MET A 5 -21.21 -7.56 6.06
CA MET A 5 -20.12 -6.88 5.36
C MET A 5 -19.32 -6.02 6.34
N ARG A 6 -17.99 -6.18 6.33
CA ARG A 6 -17.06 -5.45 7.21
C ARG A 6 -16.03 -4.72 6.36
N VAL A 7 -15.64 -3.54 6.83
CA VAL A 7 -14.56 -2.73 6.25
C VAL A 7 -13.43 -2.63 7.27
N LEU A 8 -12.22 -2.92 6.84
CA LEU A 8 -10.99 -2.72 7.61
C LEU A 8 -10.30 -1.44 7.14
N CYS A 9 -10.00 -0.56 8.09
CA CYS A 9 -9.29 0.71 7.90
C CYS A 9 -8.23 0.85 9.01
N GLY A 10 -7.13 0.11 8.90
CA GLY A 10 -6.00 0.14 9.83
C GLY A 10 -4.86 1.04 9.37
N GLY A 11 -5.02 1.70 8.22
CA GLY A 11 -3.93 2.37 7.53
C GLY A 11 -2.96 1.37 6.90
N VAL A 12 -1.85 1.90 6.39
CA VAL A 12 -0.92 1.15 5.53
C VAL A 12 -0.42 -0.10 6.25
N PHE A 13 0.28 0.03 7.37
CA PHE A 13 0.82 -1.15 8.06
C PHE A 13 -0.21 -1.89 8.90
N GLY A 14 -1.15 -1.16 9.52
CA GLY A 14 -2.12 -1.73 10.45
C GLY A 14 -3.06 -2.73 9.79
N SER A 15 -3.52 -2.44 8.57
CA SER A 15 -4.41 -3.36 7.84
C SER A 15 -3.74 -4.71 7.55
N ALA A 16 -2.50 -4.69 7.04
CA ALA A 16 -1.75 -5.92 6.80
C ALA A 16 -1.45 -6.68 8.11
N GLN A 17 -1.11 -5.97 9.18
CA GLN A 17 -0.87 -6.58 10.49
C GLN A 17 -2.12 -7.26 11.03
N VAL A 18 -3.29 -6.62 10.94
CA VAL A 18 -4.56 -7.21 11.38
C VAL A 18 -4.89 -8.47 10.58
N LEU A 19 -4.66 -8.49 9.26
CA LEU A 19 -4.82 -9.70 8.46
C LEU A 19 -3.89 -10.83 8.94
N MET A 20 -2.60 -10.52 9.08
CA MET A 20 -1.59 -11.50 9.50
C MET A 20 -1.89 -12.08 10.89
N LEU A 21 -2.21 -11.23 11.86
CA LEU A 21 -2.60 -11.66 13.21
C LEU A 21 -3.92 -12.47 13.23
N SER A 22 -4.76 -12.29 12.22
CA SER A 22 -6.00 -13.05 12.02
C SER A 22 -5.78 -14.34 11.22
N GLY A 23 -4.54 -14.69 10.86
CA GLY A 23 -4.23 -15.89 10.09
C GLY A 23 -4.50 -15.78 8.59
N ILE A 24 -4.60 -14.56 8.06
CA ILE A 24 -4.82 -14.27 6.64
C ILE A 24 -3.51 -13.73 6.04
N GLY A 25 -2.85 -14.51 5.19
CA GLY A 25 -1.55 -14.13 4.65
C GLY A 25 -0.71 -15.29 4.12
N PRO A 26 0.57 -15.06 3.79
CA PRO A 26 1.48 -16.12 3.37
C PRO A 26 1.67 -17.15 4.47
N ALA A 27 1.36 -18.42 4.17
CA ALA A 27 1.37 -19.49 5.16
C ALA A 27 2.73 -19.67 5.84
N ASP A 28 3.82 -19.49 5.10
CA ASP A 28 5.18 -19.66 5.61
C ASP A 28 5.54 -18.56 6.62
N GLU A 29 5.11 -17.32 6.40
CA GLU A 29 5.30 -16.23 7.35
C GLU A 29 4.45 -16.42 8.61
N LEU A 30 3.17 -16.78 8.45
CA LEU A 30 2.27 -17.04 9.58
C LEU A 30 2.80 -18.14 10.50
N ARG A 31 3.32 -19.23 9.91
CA ARG A 31 3.90 -20.36 10.66
C ARG A 31 5.15 -19.97 11.44
N LYS A 32 6.00 -19.05 10.95
CA LYS A 32 7.16 -18.54 11.71
C LYS A 32 6.75 -17.89 13.04
N HIS A 33 5.55 -17.31 13.08
CA HIS A 33 5.00 -16.67 14.27
C HIS A 33 4.00 -17.55 15.03
N ALA A 34 3.92 -18.85 14.70
CA ALA A 34 2.98 -19.79 15.29
C ALA A 34 1.50 -19.36 15.17
N ILE A 35 1.16 -18.63 14.10
CA ILE A 35 -0.22 -18.21 13.80
C ILE A 35 -0.87 -19.28 12.91
N ALA A 36 -2.08 -19.72 13.26
CA ALA A 36 -2.84 -20.65 12.44
C ALA A 36 -3.23 -20.00 11.10
N VAL A 37 -3.06 -20.73 10.00
CA VAL A 37 -3.41 -20.24 8.66
C VAL A 37 -4.92 -20.42 8.45
N ALA A 38 -5.67 -19.33 8.55
CA ALA A 38 -7.09 -19.30 8.25
C ALA A 38 -7.34 -19.16 6.74
N VAL A 39 -6.58 -18.27 6.08
CA VAL A 39 -6.61 -18.07 4.62
C VAL A 39 -5.19 -17.86 4.11
N GLU A 40 -4.75 -18.71 3.18
CA GLU A 40 -3.43 -18.60 2.57
C GLU A 40 -3.45 -17.64 1.38
N LEU A 41 -2.67 -16.56 1.47
CA LEU A 41 -2.41 -15.65 0.36
C LEU A 41 -1.03 -15.96 -0.23
N ARG A 42 -0.99 -16.55 -1.44
CA ARG A 42 0.25 -16.91 -2.15
C ARG A 42 0.80 -15.74 -2.95
N LEU A 43 1.11 -14.65 -2.24
CA LEU A 43 1.62 -13.43 -2.84
C LEU A 43 3.04 -13.68 -3.38
N ARG A 44 3.23 -13.43 -4.67
CA ARG A 44 4.55 -13.35 -5.29
C ARG A 44 5.28 -12.14 -4.73
N HIS A 45 6.58 -12.28 -4.54
CA HIS A 45 7.43 -11.15 -4.16
C HIS A 45 7.34 -10.07 -5.23
N HIS A 46 6.83 -8.89 -4.88
CA HIS A 46 6.75 -7.78 -5.81
C HIS A 46 8.05 -6.98 -5.73
N PRO A 47 8.72 -6.66 -6.86
CA PRO A 47 9.98 -5.89 -6.88
C PRO A 47 9.88 -4.48 -6.30
N HIS A 48 8.66 -3.97 -6.13
CA HIS A 48 8.35 -2.73 -5.46
C HIS A 48 7.62 -3.13 -4.18
N GLY A 49 8.40 -3.57 -3.20
CA GLY A 49 7.90 -3.72 -1.83
C GLY A 49 7.23 -2.42 -1.40
N THR A 50 6.28 -2.52 -0.49
CA THR A 50 5.77 -1.38 0.29
C THR A 50 6.91 -0.43 0.49
N GLU A 51 6.82 0.77 -0.07
CA GLU A 51 7.96 1.69 -0.15
C GLU A 51 8.54 1.87 1.25
N HIS A 52 9.57 1.08 1.49
CA HIS A 52 10.18 0.92 2.78
C HIS A 52 10.78 2.31 3.06
N PRO A 53 10.79 2.80 4.31
CA PRO A 53 11.51 4.04 4.62
C PRO A 53 12.98 4.07 4.15
N ALA A 54 13.55 2.92 3.77
CA ALA A 54 14.88 2.77 3.18
C ALA A 54 14.92 2.80 1.63
N ALA A 55 13.79 2.59 0.95
CA ALA A 55 13.69 2.62 -0.51
C ALA A 55 13.18 4.00 -0.95
N VAL A 56 13.99 5.03 -0.67
CA VAL A 56 13.77 6.33 -1.28
C VAL A 56 14.12 6.18 -2.75
N ALA A 57 13.12 6.06 -3.62
CA ALA A 57 13.30 6.48 -4.99
C ALA A 57 13.79 7.94 -4.90
N PRO A 58 15.00 8.26 -5.38
CA PRO A 58 15.50 9.62 -5.29
C PRO A 58 14.44 10.54 -5.89
N CYS A 59 14.15 11.67 -5.24
CA CYS A 59 13.30 12.71 -5.81
C CYS A 59 13.71 13.10 -7.25
N ALA A 60 14.91 12.72 -7.68
CA ALA A 60 15.43 12.76 -9.05
C ALA A 60 14.60 12.02 -10.11
N SER A 61 13.67 11.13 -9.75
CA SER A 61 12.75 10.51 -10.73
C SER A 61 11.53 11.38 -11.07
N LEU A 62 11.29 12.48 -10.35
CA LEU A 62 10.29 13.48 -10.73
C LEU A 62 10.88 14.31 -11.88
N ARG A 63 10.30 14.20 -13.09
CA ARG A 63 10.70 15.10 -14.18
C ARG A 63 10.33 16.54 -13.78
N PRO A 64 11.28 17.48 -13.74
CA PRO A 64 10.93 18.88 -13.54
C PRO A 64 10.04 19.35 -14.69
N ASP A 65 9.10 20.22 -14.39
CA ASP A 65 8.29 20.91 -15.40
C ASP A 65 9.25 21.65 -16.36
N PRO A 66 9.22 21.38 -17.68
CA PRO A 66 10.14 21.98 -18.64
C PRO A 66 10.05 23.51 -18.72
N GLY A 67 9.02 24.14 -18.14
CA GLY A 67 8.86 25.60 -18.07
C GLY A 67 9.30 26.25 -16.76
N ALA A 68 9.62 25.49 -15.70
CA ALA A 68 9.95 26.04 -14.39
C ALA A 68 11.47 26.20 -14.24
N ALA A 69 11.93 27.44 -14.05
CA ALA A 69 13.31 27.66 -13.58
C ALA A 69 13.49 26.92 -12.24
N PRO A 70 14.58 26.15 -12.05
CA PRO A 70 14.77 25.42 -10.82
C PRO A 70 14.91 26.41 -9.67
N LEU A 71 14.02 26.30 -8.67
CA LEU A 71 14.05 27.11 -7.45
C LEU A 71 15.30 26.84 -6.58
N ILE A 72 16.04 25.76 -6.88
CA ILE A 72 17.21 25.28 -6.14
C ILE A 72 18.29 24.87 -7.14
N ASP A 73 19.55 25.20 -6.86
CA ASP A 73 20.71 24.78 -7.65
C ASP A 73 20.73 23.24 -7.84
N PRO A 74 20.67 22.71 -9.08
CA PRO A 74 20.73 21.27 -9.32
C PRO A 74 22.04 20.61 -8.84
N ALA A 75 23.12 21.36 -8.66
CA ALA A 75 24.36 20.85 -8.06
C ALA A 75 24.15 20.37 -6.60
N PHE A 76 23.14 20.90 -5.91
CA PHE A 76 22.77 20.52 -4.55
C PHE A 76 22.35 19.04 -4.44
N PHE A 77 21.71 18.49 -5.47
CA PHE A 77 21.28 17.09 -5.52
C PHE A 77 22.34 16.14 -6.08
N SER A 78 23.51 16.65 -6.47
CA SER A 78 24.56 15.88 -7.14
C SER A 78 25.59 15.28 -6.17
N GLU A 79 25.48 15.56 -4.87
CA GLU A 79 26.41 15.09 -3.83
C GLU A 79 25.80 13.91 -3.04
N PRO A 80 26.31 12.67 -3.20
CA PRO A 80 25.70 11.49 -2.59
C PRO A 80 25.71 11.48 -1.06
N ALA A 81 26.69 12.10 -0.40
CA ALA A 81 26.74 12.15 1.07
C ALA A 81 25.68 13.10 1.63
N PHE A 82 25.38 14.19 0.92
CA PHE A 82 24.30 15.12 1.23
C PHE A 82 22.95 14.42 1.15
N LEU A 83 22.64 13.77 0.02
CA LEU A 83 21.40 13.00 -0.15
C LEU A 83 21.22 11.96 0.97
N ARG A 84 22.25 11.15 1.26
CA ARG A 84 22.18 10.15 2.33
C ARG A 84 21.91 10.74 3.72
N ARG A 85 22.36 11.98 3.97
CA ARG A 85 22.22 12.65 5.28
C ARG A 85 20.88 13.37 5.44
N THR A 86 20.32 13.91 4.36
CA THR A 86 19.16 14.82 4.44
C THR A 86 17.88 14.23 3.88
N THR A 87 17.95 13.13 3.14
CA THR A 87 16.77 12.48 2.61
C THR A 87 16.03 11.73 3.72
N HIS A 88 14.76 12.08 3.89
CA HIS A 88 13.80 11.38 4.74
C HIS A 88 12.59 10.97 3.91
N SER A 89 11.83 9.99 4.40
CA SER A 89 10.54 9.66 3.81
C SER A 89 9.61 10.86 3.90
N ALA A 90 8.82 11.11 2.85
CA ALA A 90 7.69 12.05 2.90
C ALA A 90 6.53 11.55 3.79
N ALA A 91 6.70 10.43 4.50
CA ALA A 91 5.72 9.81 5.38
C ALA A 91 4.41 9.40 4.67
N HIS A 92 4.49 9.06 3.38
CA HIS A 92 3.38 8.56 2.55
C HIS A 92 3.57 7.11 2.11
N PRO A 93 3.72 6.13 3.03
CA PRO A 93 3.82 4.73 2.63
C PRO A 93 2.47 4.26 2.05
N VAL A 94 2.49 3.29 1.13
CA VAL A 94 1.28 2.69 0.57
C VAL A 94 1.50 1.21 0.20
N GLY A 95 0.43 0.49 -0.15
CA GLY A 95 0.52 -0.76 -0.94
C GLY A 95 0.85 -2.06 -0.20
N THR A 96 0.71 -2.09 1.12
CA THR A 96 0.84 -3.30 1.97
C THR A 96 -0.26 -4.34 1.75
N CYS A 97 -1.44 -3.90 1.32
CA CYS A 97 -2.60 -4.74 0.96
C CYS A 97 -3.04 -4.46 -0.48
N ARG A 98 -2.07 -4.35 -1.41
CA ARG A 98 -2.25 -3.95 -2.82
C ARG A 98 -3.50 -4.53 -3.49
N ILE A 99 -4.19 -3.69 -4.25
CA ILE A 99 -5.30 -4.03 -5.15
C ILE A 99 -4.81 -4.68 -6.45
N GLY A 100 -5.54 -5.68 -6.94
CA GLY A 100 -5.28 -6.29 -8.23
C GLY A 100 -6.20 -7.48 -8.53
N PRO A 101 -6.39 -7.83 -9.82
CA PRO A 101 -7.29 -8.91 -10.22
C PRO A 101 -6.75 -10.31 -9.87
N ASP A 102 -5.43 -10.45 -9.68
CA ASP A 102 -4.77 -11.72 -9.41
C ASP A 102 -4.38 -11.86 -7.93
N ALA A 103 -4.95 -12.84 -7.25
CA ALA A 103 -4.65 -13.16 -5.85
C ALA A 103 -3.18 -13.59 -5.61
N ALA A 104 -2.45 -13.96 -6.67
CA ALA A 104 -1.02 -14.24 -6.57
C ALA A 104 -0.16 -12.96 -6.53
N SER A 105 -0.73 -11.77 -6.76
CA SER A 105 0.01 -10.49 -6.75
C SER A 105 -0.66 -9.38 -5.94
N ALA A 106 -1.88 -9.61 -5.45
CA ALA A 106 -2.69 -8.64 -4.72
C ALA A 106 -3.38 -9.26 -3.50
N VAL A 107 -3.66 -8.43 -2.50
CA VAL A 107 -4.40 -8.80 -1.29
C VAL A 107 -5.90 -8.56 -1.48
N VAL A 108 -6.26 -7.51 -2.22
CA VAL A 108 -7.66 -7.19 -2.53
C VAL A 108 -7.96 -7.16 -4.03
N ASP A 109 -9.20 -7.47 -4.39
CA ASP A 109 -9.70 -7.40 -5.77
C ASP A 109 -10.12 -5.96 -6.17
N PRO A 110 -10.45 -5.68 -7.45
CA PRO A 110 -10.92 -4.35 -7.89
C PRO A 110 -12.21 -3.85 -7.21
N GLN A 111 -12.89 -4.69 -6.43
CA GLN A 111 -14.06 -4.35 -5.61
C GLN A 111 -13.69 -4.21 -4.12
N LEU A 112 -12.39 -4.06 -3.83
CA LEU A 112 -11.78 -3.90 -2.51
C LEU A 112 -11.95 -5.11 -1.59
N ARG A 113 -12.38 -6.27 -2.11
CA ARG A 113 -12.62 -7.47 -1.31
C ARG A 113 -11.30 -8.19 -1.08
N VAL A 114 -11.08 -8.66 0.14
CA VAL A 114 -9.89 -9.47 0.45
C VAL A 114 -10.02 -10.82 -0.25
N HIS A 115 -8.99 -11.18 -1.03
CA HIS A 115 -8.96 -12.45 -1.74
C HIS A 115 -9.12 -13.63 -0.76
N GLY A 116 -10.05 -14.54 -1.06
CA GLY A 116 -10.32 -15.71 -0.22
C GLY A 116 -11.09 -15.43 1.08
N VAL A 117 -11.51 -14.19 1.36
CA VAL A 117 -12.27 -13.84 2.58
C VAL A 117 -13.63 -13.25 2.22
N ALA A 118 -14.70 -13.96 2.59
CA ALA A 118 -16.06 -13.49 2.35
C ALA A 118 -16.44 -12.33 3.28
N GLY A 119 -17.04 -11.28 2.70
CA GLY A 119 -17.61 -10.16 3.47
C GLY A 119 -16.60 -9.19 4.08
N LEU A 120 -15.32 -9.26 3.72
CA LEU A 120 -14.29 -8.33 4.19
C LEU A 120 -13.77 -7.46 3.03
N ARG A 121 -13.72 -6.15 3.25
CA ARG A 121 -13.05 -5.18 2.38
C ARG A 121 -12.00 -4.38 3.13
N ILE A 122 -11.03 -3.83 2.40
CA ILE A 122 -10.05 -2.88 2.94
C ILE A 122 -10.20 -1.57 2.20
N ALA A 123 -10.27 -0.46 2.93
CA ALA A 123 -10.47 0.87 2.38
C ALA A 123 -9.55 1.88 3.07
N ASP A 124 -8.25 1.83 2.73
CA ASP A 124 -7.24 2.80 3.16
C ASP A 124 -6.02 2.74 2.22
N ALA A 125 -4.97 3.50 2.50
CA ALA A 125 -3.77 3.57 1.66
C ALA A 125 -3.02 2.24 1.46
N SER A 126 -3.29 1.21 2.28
CA SER A 126 -2.72 -0.12 2.07
C SER A 126 -3.10 -0.72 0.72
N VAL A 127 -4.25 -0.37 0.16
CA VAL A 127 -4.74 -0.98 -1.10
C VAL A 127 -4.14 -0.35 -2.36
N MET A 128 -3.51 0.82 -2.24
CA MET A 128 -2.96 1.51 -3.42
C MET A 128 -1.89 0.64 -4.10
N PRO A 129 -1.89 0.52 -5.43
CA PRO A 129 -0.94 -0.34 -6.13
C PRO A 129 0.49 0.21 -6.14
N SER A 130 0.62 1.53 -6.17
CA SER A 130 1.86 2.31 -6.07
C SER A 130 1.55 3.70 -5.53
N LEU A 131 2.58 4.43 -5.10
CA LEU A 131 2.44 5.85 -4.76
C LEU A 131 1.92 6.64 -5.96
N ILE A 132 1.05 7.61 -5.68
CA ILE A 132 0.57 8.58 -6.66
C ILE A 132 1.37 9.88 -6.57
N GLY A 133 1.42 10.65 -7.65
CA GLY A 133 2.05 11.97 -7.67
C GLY A 133 1.17 13.07 -7.04
N ALA A 134 0.61 12.82 -5.85
CA ALA A 134 -0.21 13.75 -5.07
C ALA A 134 -0.28 13.33 -3.60
N ASP A 135 -0.89 14.16 -2.75
CA ASP A 135 -1.09 13.83 -1.34
C ASP A 135 -1.95 12.57 -1.19
N THR A 136 -1.45 11.61 -0.39
CA THR A 136 -2.12 10.32 -0.21
C THR A 136 -3.46 10.44 0.51
N ASP A 137 -3.67 11.50 1.28
CA ASP A 137 -4.94 11.74 1.99
C ASP A 137 -6.12 11.89 1.00
N ALA A 138 -5.93 12.68 -0.06
CA ALA A 138 -6.93 12.84 -1.11
C ALA A 138 -7.27 11.49 -1.79
N ALA A 139 -6.27 10.64 -1.99
CA ALA A 139 -6.51 9.31 -2.55
C ALA A 139 -7.19 8.35 -1.56
N VAL A 140 -6.90 8.44 -0.26
CA VAL A 140 -7.63 7.68 0.76
C VAL A 140 -9.11 8.08 0.79
N LEU A 141 -9.42 9.38 0.71
CA LEU A 141 -10.80 9.86 0.62
C LEU A 141 -11.52 9.29 -0.61
N ALA A 142 -10.87 9.31 -1.79
CA ALA A 142 -11.43 8.71 -3.00
C ALA A 142 -11.66 7.19 -2.88
N ILE A 143 -10.74 6.46 -2.22
CA ILE A 143 -10.89 5.03 -1.95
C ILE A 143 -12.08 4.79 -1.00
N ALA A 144 -12.23 5.61 0.04
CA ALA A 144 -13.33 5.52 1.00
C ALA A 144 -14.68 5.79 0.33
N GLU A 145 -14.76 6.79 -0.53
CA GLU A 145 -15.96 7.09 -1.33
C GLU A 145 -16.31 5.91 -2.24
N ARG A 146 -15.32 5.37 -2.97
CA ARG A 146 -15.54 4.18 -3.80
C ARG A 146 -15.96 2.97 -2.98
N ALA A 147 -15.42 2.79 -1.78
CA ALA A 147 -15.84 1.73 -0.88
C ALA A 147 -17.31 1.91 -0.45
N ALA A 148 -17.73 3.14 -0.15
CA ALA A 148 -19.12 3.44 0.20
C ALA A 148 -20.09 3.08 -0.94
N GLU A 149 -19.76 3.45 -2.19
CA GLU A 149 -20.54 3.05 -3.37
C GLU A 149 -20.63 1.51 -3.47
N LEU A 150 -19.50 0.80 -3.35
CA LEU A 150 -19.45 -0.66 -3.44
C LEU A 150 -20.20 -1.38 -2.30
N LEU A 151 -20.45 -0.68 -1.19
CA LEU A 151 -21.24 -1.19 -0.07
C LEU A 151 -22.74 -0.94 -0.26
N LEU A 152 -23.11 0.22 -0.82
CA LEU A 152 -24.49 0.65 -0.99
C LEU A 152 -25.15 0.06 -2.25
N GLY A 153 -24.36 -0.31 -3.26
CA GLY A 153 -24.87 -0.80 -4.56
C GLY A 153 -25.29 0.33 -5.48
#